data_AF-A0A7V2KVD4-F1
#
_entry.id   AF-A0A7V2KVD4-F1
#
_cell.length_a   1.000
_cell.length_b   1.000
_cell.length_c   1.000
_cell.angle_alpha   90.00
_cell.angle_beta   90.00
_cell.angle_gamma   90.00
#
_symmetry.space_group_name_H-M   'P 1'
#
loop_
_entity.id
_entity.type
_entity.pdbx_description
1 polymer ?
#
loop_
_entity_poly.entity_id
_entity_poly.type
_entity_poly.pdbx_seq_one_letter_code
_entity_poly.pdbx_strand_id
1 'polypeptide(L)'
;MKLRSILLFAMLATSLLLVSGCVTSHDYNEEFSCDDFEEENHRSGEFELEVHDKIRLELCSNHTAGFAWSAEIDNEDVLAEEDYDYIEPESDGILGAPGTEIWTFEAVGEGTTEVTMEYSQAGGDIQAKWTYTMTVTVEEE
;
A
#
# COMPACT_ATOMS: atom_id res chain seq x y z
N MET A 1 16.78 -65.62 35.56
CA MET A 1 17.51 -64.87 34.51
C MET A 1 17.74 -63.45 35.00
N LYS A 2 18.93 -62.92 34.72
CA LYS A 2 19.63 -61.89 35.50
C LYS A 2 19.05 -60.48 35.31
N LEU A 3 18.74 -59.87 36.45
CA LEU A 3 18.68 -58.43 36.71
C LEU A 3 20.04 -57.79 36.40
N ARG A 4 20.08 -56.74 35.56
CA ARG A 4 21.20 -55.80 35.47
C ARG A 4 20.70 -54.38 35.20
N SER A 5 20.67 -53.59 36.27
CA SER A 5 20.70 -52.13 36.27
C SER A 5 21.86 -51.61 35.42
N ILE A 6 21.66 -50.48 34.73
CA ILE A 6 22.62 -49.35 34.63
C ILE A 6 21.80 -48.09 34.30
N LEU A 7 21.68 -47.22 35.30
CA LEU A 7 21.48 -45.78 35.17
C LEU A 7 22.87 -45.14 34.97
N LEU A 8 22.95 -44.07 34.16
CA LEU A 8 23.94 -42.95 34.14
C LEU A 8 24.12 -42.47 32.67
N PHE A 9 23.56 -41.35 32.22
CA PHE A 9 23.90 -39.93 32.44
C PHE A 9 24.64 -39.32 31.23
N ALA A 10 24.16 -38.15 30.81
CA ALA A 10 24.90 -37.00 30.28
C ALA A 10 24.97 -36.73 28.75
N MET A 11 24.41 -35.55 28.44
CA MET A 11 24.77 -34.53 27.44
C MET A 11 24.31 -34.71 25.98
N LEU A 12 23.32 -33.94 25.51
CA LEU A 12 23.31 -32.51 25.12
C LEU A 12 23.84 -32.30 23.69
N ALA A 13 22.93 -32.15 22.73
CA ALA A 13 23.14 -31.34 21.53
C ALA A 13 21.78 -30.75 21.13
N THR A 14 21.55 -29.53 21.59
CA THR A 14 20.61 -28.54 21.08
C THR A 14 20.55 -28.57 19.55
N SER A 15 19.41 -28.95 18.97
CA SER A 15 19.09 -28.57 17.60
C SER A 15 18.24 -27.31 17.67
N LEU A 16 18.97 -26.21 17.50
CA LEU A 16 18.55 -24.83 17.43
C LEU A 16 17.70 -24.59 16.18
N LEU A 17 16.62 -23.82 16.36
CA LEU A 17 15.99 -22.90 15.41
C LEU A 17 15.88 -23.34 13.94
N LEU A 18 14.66 -23.72 13.54
CA LEU A 18 14.08 -23.22 12.30
C LEU A 18 12.69 -22.69 12.67
N VAL A 19 12.65 -21.49 13.25
CA VAL A 19 11.46 -20.66 13.07
C VAL A 19 11.48 -20.37 11.58
N SER A 20 10.61 -21.06 10.84
CA SER A 20 10.32 -20.72 9.46
C SER A 20 9.57 -19.39 9.51
N GLY A 21 10.31 -18.29 9.62
CA GLY A 21 9.82 -17.00 9.19
C GLY A 21 9.59 -17.14 7.70
N CYS A 22 8.37 -17.50 7.30
CA CYS A 22 7.92 -17.11 5.99
C CYS A 22 7.85 -15.58 6.09
N VAL A 23 8.84 -14.88 5.54
CA VAL A 23 8.67 -13.48 5.17
C VAL A 23 7.55 -13.49 4.15
N THR A 24 6.38 -12.99 4.53
CA THR A 24 5.22 -12.88 3.66
C THR A 24 5.06 -11.41 3.32
N SER A 25 6.08 -10.84 2.68
CA SER A 25 5.99 -9.47 2.14
C SER A 25 4.77 -9.39 1.22
N HIS A 26 3.80 -8.55 1.55
CA HIS A 26 2.55 -8.41 0.81
C HIS A 26 2.50 -7.04 0.14
N ASP A 27 2.93 -6.99 -1.12
CA ASP A 27 2.69 -5.82 -1.95
C ASP A 27 1.23 -5.77 -2.41
N TYR A 28 0.57 -4.65 -2.15
CA TYR A 28 -0.81 -4.40 -2.57
C TYR A 28 -0.83 -3.57 -3.85
N ASN A 29 -1.74 -3.94 -4.76
CA ASN A 29 -1.96 -3.21 -6.00
C ASN A 29 -3.46 -2.97 -6.16
N GLU A 30 -3.88 -1.71 -6.17
CA GLU A 30 -5.28 -1.33 -6.45
C GLU A 30 -5.35 -0.42 -7.65
N GLU A 31 -6.39 -0.60 -8.46
CA GLU A 31 -6.67 0.21 -9.65
C GLU A 31 -8.12 0.67 -9.59
N PHE A 32 -8.33 1.96 -9.79
CA PHE A 32 -9.67 2.57 -9.82
C PHE A 32 -9.85 3.38 -11.11
N SER A 33 -10.85 2.98 -11.88
CA SER A 33 -11.23 3.68 -13.11
C SER A 33 -12.03 4.96 -12.81
N CYS A 34 -12.22 5.79 -13.83
CA CYS A 34 -13.09 6.96 -13.70
C CYS A 34 -14.55 6.55 -13.46
N ASP A 35 -15.02 5.46 -14.08
CA ASP A 35 -16.38 4.94 -13.89
C ASP A 35 -16.60 4.51 -12.44
N ASP A 36 -15.60 3.87 -11.83
CA ASP A 36 -15.63 3.56 -10.41
C ASP A 36 -15.90 4.85 -9.62
N PHE A 37 -15.11 5.91 -9.81
CA PHE A 37 -15.28 7.16 -9.08
C PHE A 37 -16.53 7.97 -9.45
N GLU A 38 -17.13 7.73 -10.61
CA GLU A 38 -18.44 8.27 -10.96
C GLU A 38 -19.59 7.56 -10.24
N GLU A 39 -19.47 6.25 -10.03
CA GLU A 39 -20.45 5.46 -9.27
C GLU A 39 -20.38 5.75 -7.76
N GLU A 40 -19.16 5.83 -7.22
CA GLU A 40 -18.89 6.13 -5.81
C GLU A 40 -17.72 7.10 -5.71
N ASN A 41 -18.04 8.36 -5.40
CA ASN A 41 -17.07 9.45 -5.42
C ASN A 41 -16.16 9.51 -4.17
N HIS A 42 -16.42 8.71 -3.14
CA HIS A 42 -15.57 8.60 -1.96
C HIS A 42 -15.34 7.12 -1.68
N ARG A 43 -14.09 6.69 -1.70
CA ARG A 43 -13.71 5.30 -1.44
C ARG A 43 -12.76 5.20 -0.26
N SER A 44 -12.69 4.01 0.33
CA SER A 44 -11.70 3.72 1.36
C SER A 44 -11.13 2.31 1.28
N GLY A 45 -9.87 2.16 1.70
CA GLY A 45 -9.16 0.90 1.80
C GLY A 45 -8.56 0.69 3.20
N GLU A 46 -8.34 -0.56 3.58
CA GLU A 46 -7.62 -0.93 4.80
C GLU A 46 -6.49 -1.91 4.41
N PHE A 47 -5.28 -1.63 4.87
CA PHE A 47 -4.08 -2.41 4.53
C PHE A 47 -3.34 -2.83 5.80
N GLU A 48 -2.90 -4.09 5.83
CA GLU A 48 -2.03 -4.67 6.84
C GLU A 48 -0.70 -5.02 6.15
N LEU A 49 0.39 -4.38 6.58
CA LEU A 49 1.71 -4.43 5.95
C LEU A 49 2.79 -4.89 6.94
N GLU A 50 3.85 -5.52 6.45
CA GLU A 50 5.15 -5.61 7.14
C GLU A 50 6.03 -4.40 6.73
N VAL A 51 7.03 -4.04 7.54
CA VAL A 51 8.02 -3.02 7.12
C VAL A 51 8.64 -3.43 5.78
N HIS A 52 8.81 -2.47 4.86
CA HIS A 52 9.23 -2.62 3.46
C HIS A 52 8.18 -3.14 2.46
N ASP A 53 6.98 -3.52 2.90
CA ASP A 53 5.87 -3.76 1.97
C ASP A 53 5.42 -2.47 1.28
N LYS A 54 4.81 -2.64 0.10
CA LYS A 54 4.37 -1.52 -0.72
C LYS A 54 2.89 -1.54 -1.03
N ILE A 55 2.31 -0.36 -1.13
CA ILE A 55 0.99 -0.14 -1.72
C ILE A 55 1.20 0.63 -3.02
N ARG A 56 0.76 0.05 -4.14
CA ARG A 56 0.73 0.73 -5.43
C ARG A 56 -0.70 0.98 -5.86
N LEU A 57 -1.02 2.24 -6.13
CA LEU A 57 -2.35 2.67 -6.56
C LEU A 57 -2.30 3.21 -7.97
N GLU A 58 -3.26 2.82 -8.78
CA GLU A 58 -3.51 3.38 -10.11
C GLU A 58 -4.87 4.08 -10.10
N LEU A 59 -4.85 5.41 -10.15
CA LEU A 59 -6.05 6.24 -10.08
C LEU A 59 -6.31 6.92 -11.42
N CYS A 60 -7.49 6.73 -11.99
CA CYS A 60 -7.90 7.45 -13.19
C CYS A 60 -7.78 8.97 -12.99
N SER A 61 -7.19 9.66 -13.95
CA SER A 61 -6.93 11.10 -13.86
C SER A 61 -7.02 11.80 -15.22
N ASN A 62 -7.65 12.97 -15.25
CA ASN A 62 -7.86 13.77 -16.45
C ASN A 62 -7.24 15.17 -16.29
N HIS A 63 -5.92 15.24 -16.47
CA HIS A 63 -5.16 16.48 -16.41
C HIS A 63 -5.61 17.51 -17.45
N THR A 64 -6.21 17.09 -18.58
CA THR A 64 -6.70 18.01 -19.62
C THR A 64 -7.83 18.92 -19.13
N ALA A 65 -8.56 18.50 -18.08
CA ALA A 65 -9.58 19.30 -17.41
C ALA A 65 -9.04 20.14 -16.24
N GLY A 66 -7.73 20.08 -15.99
CA GLY A 66 -7.05 20.78 -14.90
C GLY A 66 -7.23 20.11 -13.53
N PHE A 67 -7.58 18.82 -13.51
CA PHE A 67 -7.67 18.05 -12.27
C PHE A 67 -6.40 17.24 -12.04
N ALA A 68 -6.04 17.05 -10.78
CA ALA A 68 -4.96 16.17 -10.33
C ALA A 68 -5.29 15.59 -8.94
N TRP A 69 -4.68 14.46 -8.61
CA TRP A 69 -4.72 13.91 -7.26
C TRP A 69 -3.67 14.57 -6.36
N SER A 70 -3.97 14.69 -5.08
CA SER A 70 -3.00 15.03 -4.02
C SER A 70 -3.17 14.06 -2.87
N ALA A 71 -2.06 13.60 -2.28
CA ALA A 71 -2.05 12.75 -1.10
C ALA A 71 -1.59 13.54 0.14
N GLU A 72 -2.27 13.33 1.26
CA GLU A 72 -1.86 13.77 2.59
C GLU A 72 -1.70 12.53 3.48
N ILE A 73 -0.49 12.33 4.02
CA ILE A 73 -0.16 11.21 4.91
C ILE A 73 -0.08 11.75 6.34
N ASP A 74 -0.90 11.22 7.24
CA ASP A 74 -0.96 11.69 8.63
C ASP A 74 0.35 11.47 9.41
N ASN A 75 1.05 10.37 9.10
CA ASN A 75 2.31 10.00 9.72
C ASN A 75 3.29 9.36 8.73
N GLU A 76 4.23 10.17 8.23
CA GLU A 76 5.27 9.74 7.28
C GLU A 76 6.36 8.85 7.91
N ASP A 77 6.43 8.75 9.24
CA ASP A 77 7.35 7.82 9.91
C ASP A 77 6.84 6.37 9.86
N VAL A 78 5.59 6.14 9.46
CA VAL A 78 4.96 4.81 9.30
C VAL A 78 4.90 4.41 7.83
N LEU A 79 4.44 5.31 6.97
CA LEU A 79 4.29 5.09 5.52
C LEU A 79 4.82 6.30 4.77
N ALA A 80 5.67 6.09 3.77
CA ALA A 80 6.22 7.17 2.96
C ALA A 80 5.78 7.03 1.50
N GLU A 81 5.54 8.16 0.82
CA GLU A 81 5.48 8.19 -0.65
C GLU A 81 6.87 7.84 -1.20
N GLU A 82 6.97 6.70 -1.89
CA GLU A 82 8.20 6.26 -2.55
C GLU A 82 8.30 6.86 -3.96
N ASP A 83 7.21 6.82 -4.72
CA ASP A 83 7.19 7.25 -6.12
C ASP A 83 5.82 7.76 -6.56
N TYR A 84 5.84 8.65 -7.56
CA TYR A 84 4.67 9.21 -8.22
C TYR A 84 4.92 9.34 -9.72
N ASP A 85 3.99 8.85 -10.53
CA ASP A 85 4.03 8.98 -11.99
C ASP A 85 2.65 9.29 -12.58
N TYR A 86 2.63 9.87 -13.79
CA TYR A 86 1.42 10.07 -14.57
C TYR A 86 1.57 9.46 -15.96
N ILE A 87 0.72 8.49 -16.27
CA ILE A 87 0.64 7.87 -17.58
C ILE A 87 -0.43 8.57 -18.42
N GLU A 88 0.00 9.17 -19.53
CA GLU A 88 -0.90 9.72 -20.54
C GLU A 88 -1.75 8.61 -21.18
N PRO A 89 -3.00 8.88 -21.62
CA PRO A 89 -3.85 7.88 -22.26
C PRO A 89 -3.18 7.27 -23.51
N GLU A 90 -3.20 5.93 -23.64
CA GLU A 90 -2.61 5.21 -24.78
C GLU A 90 -3.21 5.56 -26.15
N SER A 91 -4.42 6.13 -26.19
CA SER A 91 -5.07 6.50 -27.44
C SER A 91 -4.49 7.81 -28.00
N ASP A 92 -3.44 7.69 -28.80
CA ASP A 92 -2.90 8.76 -29.64
C ASP A 92 -4.04 9.43 -30.46
N GLY A 93 -4.58 10.55 -29.95
CA GLY A 93 -5.49 11.42 -30.69
C GLY A 93 -6.92 11.59 -30.15
N ILE A 94 -7.30 10.97 -29.02
CA ILE A 94 -8.56 11.36 -28.34
C ILE A 94 -8.24 12.50 -27.36
N LEU A 95 -8.47 13.73 -27.80
CA LEU A 95 -8.40 14.89 -26.91
C LEU A 95 -9.40 14.72 -25.75
N GLY A 96 -8.89 14.74 -24.52
CA GLY A 96 -9.69 14.66 -23.30
C GLY A 96 -9.88 13.25 -22.73
N ALA A 97 -9.26 12.22 -23.31
CA ALA A 97 -9.19 10.90 -22.67
C ALA A 97 -8.49 11.00 -21.31
N PRO A 98 -8.98 10.31 -20.27
CA PRO A 98 -8.30 10.26 -18.98
C PRO A 98 -7.03 9.39 -19.10
N GLY A 99 -5.95 9.84 -18.46
CA GLY A 99 -4.79 9.02 -18.14
C GLY A 99 -4.90 8.42 -16.74
N THR A 100 -3.77 8.06 -16.16
CA THR A 100 -3.67 7.40 -14.85
C THR A 100 -2.56 8.02 -14.02
N GLU A 101 -2.85 8.38 -12.76
CA GLU A 101 -1.83 8.72 -11.77
C GLU A 101 -1.47 7.48 -10.96
N ILE A 102 -0.18 7.17 -10.89
CA ILE A 102 0.36 6.02 -10.17
C ILE A 102 1.06 6.54 -8.92
N TRP A 103 0.65 6.03 -7.77
CA TRP A 103 1.26 6.33 -6.48
C TRP A 103 1.83 5.05 -5.89
N THR A 104 3.06 5.10 -5.40
CA THR A 104 3.69 4.00 -4.67
C THR A 104 4.04 4.48 -3.27
N PHE A 105 3.53 3.79 -2.27
CA PHE A 105 3.83 4.02 -0.86
C PHE A 105 4.62 2.84 -0.30
N GLU A 106 5.65 3.10 0.49
CA GLU A 106 6.44 2.08 1.20
C GLU A 106 6.21 2.19 2.70
N ALA A 107 6.00 1.04 3.36
CA ALA A 107 5.98 0.93 4.81
C ALA A 107 7.40 1.12 5.36
N VAL A 108 7.63 2.22 6.09
CA VAL A 108 8.97 2.59 6.59
C VAL A 108 9.13 2.43 8.11
N GLY A 109 8.03 2.22 8.83
CA GLY A 109 8.05 2.00 10.27
C GLY A 109 6.73 1.45 10.81
N GLU A 110 6.78 0.79 11.97
CA GLU A 110 5.59 0.25 12.63
C GLU A 110 4.61 1.33 13.08
N GLY A 111 3.32 1.01 13.00
CA GLY A 111 2.25 1.85 13.53
C GLY A 111 1.02 1.84 12.64
N THR A 112 0.12 2.80 12.88
CA THR A 112 -1.05 3.03 12.04
C THR A 112 -1.02 4.47 11.54
N THR A 113 -1.31 4.65 10.26
CA THR A 113 -1.42 5.96 9.60
C THR A 113 -2.62 5.98 8.65
N GLU A 114 -3.16 7.16 8.42
CA GLU A 114 -4.19 7.40 7.39
C GLU A 114 -3.56 8.18 6.24
N VAL A 115 -3.93 7.82 5.01
CA VAL A 115 -3.64 8.62 3.82
C VAL A 115 -4.96 9.09 3.22
N THR A 116 -5.11 10.39 3.07
CA THR A 116 -6.24 11.00 2.38
C THR A 116 -5.80 11.50 1.01
N MET A 117 -6.42 10.97 -0.05
CA MET A 117 -6.18 11.39 -1.42
C MET A 117 -7.40 12.12 -1.96
N GLU A 118 -7.18 13.31 -2.52
CA GLU A 118 -8.24 14.15 -3.09
C GLU A 118 -7.98 14.47 -4.56
N TYR A 119 -9.01 14.31 -5.38
CA TYR A 119 -8.99 14.70 -6.79
C TYR A 119 -9.63 16.08 -6.97
N SER A 120 -8.79 17.08 -7.21
CA SER A 120 -9.19 18.49 -7.19
C SER A 120 -8.77 19.23 -8.45
N GLN A 121 -9.51 20.29 -8.81
CA GLN A 121 -9.15 21.15 -9.93
C GLN A 121 -8.14 22.21 -9.49
N ALA A 122 -6.93 22.17 -10.04
CA ALA A 122 -5.85 23.10 -9.69
C ALA A 122 -6.23 24.55 -10.05
N GLY A 123 -6.34 25.41 -9.02
CA GLY A 123 -6.71 26.82 -9.19
C GLY A 123 -8.16 27.06 -9.65
N GLY A 124 -9.00 26.02 -9.64
CA GLY A 124 -10.43 26.07 -9.92
C GLY A 124 -11.29 26.10 -8.65
N ASP A 125 -12.61 26.06 -8.84
CA ASP A 125 -13.59 26.07 -7.74
C ASP A 125 -13.97 24.67 -7.25
N ILE A 126 -13.59 23.62 -7.99
CA ILE A 126 -13.94 22.22 -7.68
C ILE A 126 -12.82 21.59 -6.87
N GLN A 127 -13.10 21.27 -5.61
CA GLN A 127 -12.20 20.57 -4.70
C GLN A 127 -12.82 19.24 -4.28
N ALA A 128 -11.98 18.24 -4.03
CA ALA A 128 -12.37 16.90 -3.59
C ALA A 128 -13.53 16.33 -4.42
N LYS A 129 -13.42 16.39 -5.77
CA LYS A 129 -14.42 15.81 -6.67
C LYS A 129 -14.55 14.31 -6.40
N TRP A 130 -13.40 13.65 -6.23
CA TRP A 130 -13.28 12.27 -5.81
C TRP A 130 -12.30 12.18 -4.64
N THR A 131 -12.50 11.22 -3.75
CA THR A 131 -11.57 10.95 -2.65
C THR A 131 -11.28 9.46 -2.53
N TYR A 132 -10.07 9.14 -2.08
CA TYR A 132 -9.69 7.81 -1.64
C TYR A 132 -8.95 7.93 -0.31
N THR A 133 -9.46 7.27 0.73
CA THR A 133 -8.86 7.28 2.07
C THR A 133 -8.41 5.88 2.44
N MET A 134 -7.14 5.69 2.76
CA MET A 134 -6.65 4.40 3.26
C MET A 134 -6.23 4.48 4.72
N THR A 135 -6.59 3.48 5.50
CA THR A 135 -5.97 3.21 6.79
C THR A 135 -4.93 2.12 6.62
N VAL A 136 -3.68 2.40 7.00
CA VAL A 136 -2.57 1.47 6.88
C VAL A 136 -2.04 1.13 8.26
N THR A 137 -1.93 -0.16 8.56
CA THR A 137 -1.29 -0.68 9.76
C THR A 137 -0.04 -1.47 9.37
N VAL A 138 1.10 -1.11 9.95
CA VAL A 138 2.42 -1.70 9.69
C VAL A 138 2.91 -2.42 10.95
N GLU A 139 3.31 -3.68 10.79
CA GLU A 139 3.93 -4.53 11.84
C GLU A 139 5.40 -4.87 11.50
N GLU A 140 6.14 -5.43 12.47
CA GLU A 140 7.51 -5.95 12.26
C GLU A 140 7.52 -7.14 11.27
N GLU A 141 8.64 -7.29 10.53
CA GLU A 141 8.95 -8.47 9.68
C GLU A 141 9.05 -9.82 10.43
#